data_AF-A0A8H4N0F7-F1
#
_entry.id   AF-A0A8H4N0F7-F1
#
_cell.length_a   1.000
_cell.length_b   1.000
_cell.length_c   1.000
_cell.angle_alpha   90.00
_cell.angle_beta   90.00
_cell.angle_gamma   90.00
#
_symmetry.space_group_name_H-M   'P 1'
#
loop_
_entity.id
_entity.type
_entity.pdbx_description
1 polymer ?
#
loop_
_entity_poly.entity_id
_entity_poly.type
_entity_poly.pdbx_seq_one_letter_code
_entity_poly.pdbx_strand_id
1 'polypeptide(L)'
;MQLQGLLIGTLSALALAAPATIDPFSLPSDNSTGQAVLIPHATNTTSNSTLEERGKKIVIWHRTRYCEHANGKGRCVNQDLKDLECYGFQPFWNNRISSAYVNPGSLCEIYDSYRCKGREGVALLMPGLMDFKTKGFNDKASSVMCRYAVQ
;
A
#
# COMPACT_ATOMS: atom_id res chain seq x y z
N MET A 1 46.92 32.99 52.89
CA MET A 1 46.44 34.34 52.52
C MET A 1 46.06 34.30 51.05
N GLN A 2 44.80 34.67 50.75
CA GLN A 2 44.31 35.25 49.49
C GLN A 2 44.41 34.42 48.20
N LEU A 3 43.50 34.52 47.22
CA LEU A 3 42.08 34.88 47.12
C LEU A 3 41.74 34.64 45.62
N GLN A 4 40.61 33.98 45.35
CA GLN A 4 39.66 34.20 44.23
C GLN A 4 40.12 34.45 42.77
N GLY A 5 39.52 33.70 41.85
CA GLY A 5 39.35 34.06 40.43
C GLY A 5 38.28 33.21 39.75
N LEU A 6 37.18 33.85 39.34
CA LEU A 6 35.89 33.33 38.87
C LEU A 6 35.78 33.29 37.31
N LEU A 7 34.68 32.71 36.79
CA LEU A 7 34.02 32.89 35.45
C LEU A 7 34.30 31.80 34.39
N ILE A 8 33.41 30.82 34.17
CA ILE A 8 32.14 30.77 33.38
C ILE A 8 32.34 30.90 31.86
N GLY A 9 31.85 29.89 31.12
CA GLY A 9 31.67 29.94 29.66
C GLY A 9 30.95 28.70 29.12
N THR A 10 29.64 28.60 29.35
CA THR A 10 28.75 27.63 28.70
C THR A 10 28.49 28.03 27.25
N LEU A 11 28.94 27.23 26.28
CA LEU A 11 28.51 27.36 24.89
C LEU A 11 27.20 26.57 24.68
N SER A 12 26.09 27.29 24.65
CA SER A 12 24.82 26.79 24.13
C SER A 12 24.85 26.81 22.60
N ALA A 13 24.90 25.63 21.97
CA ALA A 13 24.69 25.50 20.53
C ALA A 13 23.19 25.55 20.23
N LEU A 14 22.71 26.66 19.67
CA LEU A 14 21.39 26.72 19.02
C LEU A 14 21.49 26.05 17.65
N ALA A 15 20.90 24.87 17.51
CA ALA A 15 20.64 24.27 16.21
C ALA A 15 19.43 24.97 15.57
N LEU A 16 19.65 25.69 14.46
CA LEU A 16 18.59 26.16 13.58
C LEU A 16 17.93 24.94 12.92
N ALA A 17 16.74 24.57 13.37
CA ALA A 17 15.87 23.66 12.64
C ALA A 17 15.32 24.38 11.41
N ALA A 18 15.69 23.91 10.22
CA ALA A 18 15.11 24.39 8.96
C ALA A 18 13.60 24.05 8.91
N PRO A 19 12.75 24.90 8.32
CA PRO A 19 11.36 24.57 8.08
C PRO A 19 11.29 23.40 7.10
N ALA A 20 10.66 22.31 7.52
CA ALA A 20 10.38 21.17 6.65
C ALA A 20 9.50 21.64 5.49
N THR A 21 10.04 21.62 4.27
CA THR A 21 9.25 21.71 3.05
C THR A 21 8.40 20.45 2.96
N ILE A 22 7.10 20.62 3.19
CA ILE A 22 6.10 19.56 3.02
C ILE A 22 6.01 19.28 1.52
N ASP A 23 6.59 18.16 1.09
CA ASP A 23 6.41 17.64 -0.27
C ASP A 23 4.94 17.16 -0.42
N PRO A 24 4.16 17.69 -1.38
CA PRO A 24 2.78 17.28 -1.61
C PRO A 24 2.62 15.80 -2.04
N PHE A 25 3.72 15.05 -2.23
CA PHE A 25 3.71 13.61 -2.55
C PHE A 25 4.25 12.69 -1.45
N SER A 26 4.39 13.18 -0.22
CA SER A 26 4.77 12.33 0.92
C SER A 26 3.59 11.46 1.38
N LEU A 27 3.54 10.21 0.88
CA LEU A 27 2.62 9.18 1.37
C LEU A 27 2.99 8.79 2.81
N PRO A 28 2.02 8.68 3.74
CA PRO A 28 2.29 8.27 5.11
C PRO A 28 2.82 6.84 5.15
N SER A 29 4.04 6.68 5.66
CA SER A 29 4.63 5.39 5.98
C SER A 29 4.04 4.89 7.30
N ASP A 30 2.85 4.30 7.25
CA ASP A 30 2.28 3.64 8.42
C ASP A 30 3.02 2.32 8.69
N ASN A 31 3.90 2.43 9.69
CA ASN A 31 4.54 1.34 10.41
C ASN A 31 3.49 0.55 11.19
N SER A 32 2.72 -0.27 10.47
CA SER A 32 2.09 -1.45 11.03
C SER A 32 2.32 -2.58 10.05
N THR A 33 2.43 -3.79 10.58
CA THR A 33 2.32 -5.10 9.92
C THR A 33 0.96 -5.27 9.22
N GLY A 34 0.62 -4.25 8.42
CA GLY A 34 -0.70 -3.67 8.36
C GLY A 34 -1.49 -4.31 7.26
N GLN A 35 -2.65 -4.79 7.67
CA GLN A 35 -3.73 -5.20 6.82
C GLN A 35 -3.89 -4.24 5.63
N ALA A 36 -4.30 -4.75 4.47
CA ALA A 36 -4.64 -3.94 3.30
C ALA A 36 -5.97 -3.16 3.51
N VAL A 37 -6.28 -2.72 4.73
CA VAL A 37 -7.63 -2.31 5.14
C VAL A 37 -8.11 -1.13 4.32
N LEU A 38 -9.25 -1.34 3.66
CA LEU A 38 -10.16 -0.28 3.27
C LEU A 38 -10.82 0.21 4.55
N ILE A 39 -10.59 1.48 4.92
CA ILE A 39 -11.66 2.18 5.62
C ILE A 39 -12.80 2.19 4.60
N PRO A 40 -13.98 1.63 4.89
CA PRO A 40 -15.09 1.72 3.95
C PRO A 40 -15.30 3.20 3.66
N HIS A 41 -15.09 3.60 2.41
CA HIS A 41 -15.78 4.78 1.92
C HIS A 41 -17.24 4.36 1.93
N ALA A 42 -17.91 4.62 3.05
CA ALA A 42 -19.34 4.72 3.06
C ALA A 42 -19.65 5.78 2.01
N THR A 43 -20.02 5.36 0.81
CA THR A 43 -21.01 6.13 0.09
C THR A 43 -22.17 6.17 1.06
N ASN A 44 -22.36 7.31 1.73
CA ASN A 44 -23.60 7.62 2.40
C ASN A 44 -24.68 7.55 1.32
N THR A 45 -25.18 6.35 1.05
CA THR A 45 -26.44 6.15 0.41
C THR A 45 -27.44 6.54 1.48
N THR A 46 -27.69 7.84 1.59
CA THR A 46 -28.91 8.35 2.18
C THR A 46 -30.04 7.67 1.42
N SER A 47 -30.62 6.65 2.02
CA SER A 47 -31.78 5.92 1.52
C SER A 47 -33.00 6.84 1.56
N ASN A 48 -33.02 7.87 0.73
CA ASN A 48 -34.24 8.54 0.33
C ASN A 48 -34.72 7.79 -0.91
N SER A 49 -35.86 7.12 -0.77
CA SER A 49 -36.48 6.30 -1.81
C SER A 49 -36.97 7.17 -2.98
N THR A 50 -36.06 7.52 -3.87
CA THR A 50 -36.36 7.95 -5.23
C THR A 50 -35.95 6.81 -6.16
N LEU A 51 -36.95 6.19 -6.77
CA LEU A 51 -36.90 5.16 -7.82
C LEU A 51 -35.52 5.04 -8.47
N GLU A 52 -34.77 3.99 -8.13
CA GLU A 52 -33.45 3.73 -8.70
C GLU A 52 -33.58 3.50 -10.22
N GLU A 53 -32.78 4.24 -10.97
CA GLU A 53 -32.60 4.06 -12.40
C GLU A 53 -32.11 2.63 -12.68
N ARG A 54 -32.87 1.87 -13.50
CA ARG A 54 -32.45 0.55 -13.97
C ARG A 54 -31.14 0.70 -14.75
N GLY A 55 -30.01 0.38 -14.13
CA GLY A 55 -28.71 0.39 -14.81
C GLY A 55 -27.51 0.91 -14.02
N LYS A 56 -27.65 1.27 -12.73
CA LYS A 56 -26.50 1.70 -11.92
C LYS A 56 -25.50 0.56 -11.73
N LYS A 57 -24.43 0.56 -12.53
CA LYS A 57 -23.30 -0.37 -12.41
C LYS A 57 -22.68 -0.21 -11.02
N ILE A 58 -22.85 -1.22 -10.17
CA ILE A 58 -22.18 -1.28 -8.87
C ILE A 58 -20.68 -1.46 -9.16
N VAL A 59 -19.86 -0.52 -8.68
CA VAL A 59 -18.39 -0.62 -8.78
C VAL A 59 -17.88 -1.20 -7.46
N ILE A 60 -17.32 -2.40 -7.52
CA ILE A 60 -16.68 -3.05 -6.38
C ILE A 60 -15.18 -2.67 -6.39
N TRP A 61 -14.66 -2.31 -5.22
CA TRP A 61 -13.27 -1.93 -5.03
C TRP A 61 -12.56 -2.93 -4.11
N HIS A 62 -11.34 -3.30 -4.49
CA HIS A 62 -10.45 -4.15 -3.74
C HIS A 62 -9.22 -3.34 -3.32
N ARG A 63 -8.80 -3.46 -2.07
CA ARG A 63 -7.52 -2.89 -1.64
C ARG A 63 -6.50 -3.97 -1.44
N THR A 64 -5.33 -3.70 -1.97
CA THR A 64 -4.15 -4.53 -1.84
C THR A 64 -3.03 -3.70 -1.25
N ARG A 65 -2.19 -4.32 -0.43
CA ARG A 65 -0.94 -3.74 0.03
C ARG A 65 0.20 -4.55 -0.55
N TYR A 66 1.19 -3.93 -1.15
CA TYR A 66 2.39 -4.63 -1.61
C TYR A 66 3.65 -3.94 -1.11
N CYS A 67 4.70 -4.74 -0.92
CA CYS A 67 5.94 -4.30 -0.29
C CYS A 67 7.17 -4.81 -1.04
N GLU A 68 8.25 -4.03 -0.94
CA GLU A 68 9.52 -4.27 -1.63
C GLU A 68 10.24 -5.52 -1.10
N HIS A 69 10.02 -5.88 0.16
CA HIS A 69 10.65 -7.04 0.78
C HIS A 69 9.61 -8.01 1.33
N ALA A 70 10.04 -9.25 1.54
CA ALA A 70 9.24 -10.29 2.16
C ALA A 70 8.79 -9.88 3.58
N ASN A 71 7.66 -10.43 4.01
CA ASN A 71 7.02 -10.24 5.31
C ASN A 71 6.65 -8.77 5.59
N GLY A 72 6.23 -8.04 4.56
CA GLY A 72 5.75 -6.67 4.71
C GLY A 72 6.84 -5.67 5.07
N LYS A 73 8.09 -5.97 4.74
CA LYS A 73 9.25 -5.15 5.02
C LYS A 73 9.59 -4.23 3.84
N GLY A 74 10.46 -3.25 4.11
CA GLY A 74 10.89 -2.27 3.12
C GLY A 74 9.79 -1.24 2.86
N ARG A 75 9.83 -0.61 1.69
CA ARG A 75 8.76 0.30 1.27
C ARG A 75 7.49 -0.52 1.02
N CYS A 76 6.34 0.04 1.37
CA CYS A 76 5.02 -0.54 1.06
C CYS A 76 4.08 0.54 0.53
N VAL A 77 3.07 0.13 -0.23
CA VAL A 77 1.98 1.02 -0.64
C VAL A 77 0.66 0.25 -0.67
N ASN A 78 -0.43 0.97 -0.41
CA ASN A 78 -1.79 0.49 -0.59
C ASN A 78 -2.30 0.96 -1.96
N GLN A 79 -2.96 0.06 -2.69
CA GLN A 79 -3.57 0.35 -3.98
C GLN A 79 -5.01 -0.14 -4.00
N ASP A 80 -5.90 0.76 -4.40
CA ASP A 80 -7.31 0.48 -4.67
C ASP A 80 -7.48 0.07 -6.14
N LEU A 81 -8.15 -1.05 -6.36
CA LEU A 81 -8.30 -1.72 -7.64
C LEU A 81 -9.79 -1.96 -7.88
N LYS A 82 -10.30 -1.63 -9.07
CA LYS A 82 -11.66 -2.01 -9.44
C LYS A 82 -11.73 -3.50 -9.74
N ASP A 83 -12.89 -4.08 -9.42
CA ASP A 83 -13.21 -5.47 -9.74
C ASP A 83 -13.06 -5.76 -11.25
N LEU A 84 -12.38 -6.87 -11.55
CA LEU A 84 -12.10 -7.38 -12.89
C LEU A 84 -11.30 -6.44 -13.81
N GLU A 85 -10.69 -5.39 -13.27
CA GLU A 85 -9.83 -4.48 -14.01
C GLU A 85 -8.34 -4.76 -13.74
N CYS A 86 -7.54 -4.68 -14.79
CA CYS A 86 -6.11 -4.94 -14.71
C CYS A 86 -5.33 -3.64 -14.52
N TYR A 87 -4.45 -3.62 -13.51
CA TYR A 87 -3.60 -2.48 -13.20
C TYR A 87 -2.13 -2.85 -13.34
N GLY A 88 -1.39 -2.08 -14.13
CA GLY A 88 0.07 -2.14 -14.12
C GLY A 88 0.62 -1.49 -12.86
N PHE A 89 1.66 -2.05 -12.28
CA PHE A 89 2.38 -1.38 -11.19
C PHE A 89 3.10 -0.14 -11.73
N GLN A 90 3.23 0.87 -10.87
CA GLN A 90 4.02 2.05 -11.20
C GLN A 90 5.48 1.64 -11.52
N PRO A 91 6.21 2.44 -12.32
CA PRO A 91 7.58 2.10 -12.74
C PRO A 91 8.52 1.74 -11.57
N PHE A 92 8.38 2.41 -10.42
CA PHE A 92 9.17 2.09 -9.23
C PHE A 92 8.87 0.71 -8.63
N TRP A 93 7.67 0.16 -8.80
CA TRP A 93 7.26 -1.11 -8.20
C TRP A 93 7.40 -2.31 -9.13
N ASN A 94 7.57 -2.04 -10.43
CA ASN A 94 7.78 -3.06 -11.43
C ASN A 94 9.00 -3.92 -11.09
N ASN A 95 8.81 -5.24 -11.01
CA ASN A 95 9.87 -6.20 -10.67
C ASN A 95 10.57 -5.93 -9.32
N ARG A 96 9.83 -5.42 -8.32
CA ARG A 96 10.39 -5.16 -6.97
C ARG A 96 9.52 -5.66 -5.82
N ILE A 97 8.34 -6.16 -6.11
CA ILE A 97 7.42 -6.63 -5.08
C ILE A 97 7.84 -8.03 -4.64
N SER A 98 8.06 -8.17 -3.34
CA SER A 98 8.44 -9.43 -2.68
C SER A 98 7.39 -9.94 -1.70
N SER A 99 6.40 -9.12 -1.32
CA SER A 99 5.22 -9.54 -0.56
C SER A 99 3.99 -8.71 -0.89
N ALA A 100 2.81 -9.32 -0.76
CA ALA A 100 1.55 -8.62 -0.96
C ALA A 100 0.43 -9.18 -0.07
N TYR A 101 -0.49 -8.31 0.30
CA TYR A 101 -1.58 -8.56 1.23
C TYR A 101 -2.91 -8.11 0.61
N VAL A 102 -3.96 -8.89 0.87
CA VAL A 102 -5.30 -8.65 0.32
C VAL A 102 -6.34 -8.75 1.43
N ASN A 103 -7.39 -7.95 1.32
CA ASN A 103 -8.50 -7.98 2.27
C ASN A 103 -9.40 -9.22 2.09
N PRO A 104 -10.14 -9.61 3.14
CA PRO A 104 -11.19 -10.62 3.03
C PRO A 104 -12.17 -10.32 1.89
N GLY A 105 -12.71 -11.38 1.26
CA GLY A 105 -13.65 -11.25 0.14
C GLY A 105 -13.01 -10.83 -1.20
N SER A 106 -11.69 -10.70 -1.26
CA SER A 106 -10.95 -10.38 -2.48
C SER A 106 -10.04 -11.54 -2.88
N LEU A 107 -10.03 -11.88 -4.18
CA LEU A 107 -9.05 -12.75 -4.81
C LEU A 107 -8.32 -11.91 -5.86
N CYS A 108 -7.02 -11.71 -5.65
CA CYS A 108 -6.18 -10.98 -6.59
C CYS A 108 -5.20 -11.92 -7.26
N GLU A 109 -4.94 -11.73 -8.54
CA GLU A 109 -3.91 -12.43 -9.29
C GLU A 109 -2.84 -11.43 -9.68
N ILE A 110 -1.58 -11.74 -9.37
CA ILE A 110 -0.43 -10.94 -9.77
C ILE A 110 0.29 -11.61 -10.93
N TYR A 111 0.65 -10.81 -11.93
CA TYR A 111 1.26 -11.26 -13.17
C TYR A 111 2.65 -10.67 -13.35
N ASP A 112 3.50 -11.42 -14.05
CA ASP A 112 4.90 -11.04 -14.28
C ASP A 112 5.09 -10.02 -15.41
N SER A 113 4.03 -9.84 -16.21
CA SER A 113 4.02 -8.93 -17.34
C SER A 113 2.94 -7.86 -17.16
N TYR A 114 3.05 -6.77 -17.90
CA TYR A 114 2.01 -5.74 -17.93
C TYR A 114 0.70 -6.25 -18.52
N ARG A 115 -0.41 -5.59 -18.17
CA ARG A 115 -1.76 -5.90 -18.66
C ARG A 115 -2.27 -7.30 -18.32
N CYS A 116 -1.82 -7.86 -17.20
CA CYS A 116 -2.28 -9.13 -16.65
C CYS A 116 -2.09 -10.28 -17.63
N LYS A 117 -0.87 -10.33 -18.21
CA LYS A 117 -0.42 -11.36 -19.14
C LYS A 117 0.79 -12.09 -18.56
N GLY A 118 1.24 -13.12 -19.28
CA GLY A 118 2.47 -13.84 -18.98
C GLY A 118 2.20 -15.20 -18.37
N ARG A 119 3.05 -15.63 -17.43
CA ARG A 119 2.87 -16.90 -16.71
C ARG A 119 1.56 -16.89 -15.92
N GLU A 120 1.02 -18.07 -15.61
CA GLU A 120 -0.14 -18.22 -14.72
C GLU A 120 0.03 -17.34 -13.47
N GLY A 121 -0.90 -16.39 -13.28
CA GLY A 121 -0.81 -15.38 -12.23
C GLY A 121 -0.76 -16.02 -10.85
N VAL A 122 0.01 -15.43 -9.93
CA VAL A 122 0.03 -15.88 -8.54
C VAL A 122 -1.23 -15.38 -7.85
N ALA A 123 -2.10 -16.32 -7.48
CA ALA A 123 -3.30 -16.04 -6.71
C ALA A 123 -2.96 -15.61 -5.27
N LEU A 124 -3.57 -14.51 -4.84
CA LEU A 124 -3.53 -13.93 -3.52
C LEU A 124 -4.93 -13.98 -2.94
N LEU A 125 -5.10 -14.81 -1.91
CA LEU A 125 -6.26 -14.84 -1.02
C LEU A 125 -5.82 -14.34 0.34
N MET A 126 -6.76 -13.82 1.13
CA MET A 126 -6.48 -13.33 2.49
C MET A 126 -5.66 -14.39 3.28
N PRO A 127 -4.56 -13.99 3.94
CA PRO A 127 -4.05 -12.62 4.14
C PRO A 127 -3.19 -12.06 2.99
N GLY A 128 -2.93 -12.86 1.95
CA GLY A 128 -2.03 -12.58 0.84
C GLY A 128 -0.86 -13.57 0.83
N LEU A 129 0.25 -13.16 0.23
CA LEU A 129 1.48 -13.95 0.19
C LEU A 129 2.63 -13.14 0.81
N MET A 130 3.10 -13.62 1.97
CA MET A 130 4.13 -12.95 2.75
C MET A 130 5.52 -13.03 2.12
N ASP A 131 5.78 -14.03 1.29
CA ASP A 131 7.06 -14.15 0.59
C ASP A 131 6.86 -14.77 -0.79
N PHE A 132 7.08 -13.98 -1.83
CA PHE A 132 6.92 -14.40 -3.22
C PHE A 132 8.00 -15.40 -3.65
N LYS A 133 9.12 -15.50 -2.93
CA LYS A 133 10.15 -16.54 -3.18
C LYS A 133 9.58 -17.94 -3.03
N THR A 134 8.62 -18.14 -2.12
CA THR A 134 7.95 -19.44 -1.90
C THR A 134 7.19 -19.95 -3.13
N LYS A 135 6.86 -19.05 -4.08
CA LYS A 135 6.23 -19.35 -5.36
C LYS A 135 7.16 -19.11 -6.56
N GLY A 136 8.45 -18.84 -6.34
CA GLY A 136 9.41 -18.52 -7.40
C GLY A 136 9.09 -17.21 -8.13
N PHE A 137 8.37 -16.30 -7.47
CA PHE A 137 7.77 -15.10 -8.06
C PHE A 137 8.35 -13.78 -7.50
N ASN A 138 9.44 -13.86 -6.73
CA ASN A 138 10.06 -12.68 -6.12
C ASN A 138 10.54 -11.69 -7.18
N ASP A 139 10.26 -10.40 -6.98
CA ASP A 139 10.75 -9.31 -7.82
C ASP A 139 10.38 -9.47 -9.31
N LYS A 140 9.23 -10.08 -9.59
CA LYS A 140 8.72 -10.29 -10.96
C LYS A 140 7.39 -9.60 -11.24
N ALA A 141 6.71 -9.14 -10.20
CA ALA A 141 5.37 -8.59 -10.33
C ALA A 141 5.36 -7.30 -11.17
N SER A 142 4.52 -7.28 -12.21
CA SER A 142 4.37 -6.15 -13.14
C SER A 142 2.93 -5.66 -13.26
N SER A 143 1.94 -6.52 -12.97
CA SER A 143 0.53 -6.11 -12.90
C SER A 143 -0.30 -6.96 -11.95
N VAL A 144 -1.49 -6.46 -11.62
CA VAL A 144 -2.45 -7.11 -10.72
C VAL A 144 -3.88 -6.93 -11.22
N MET A 145 -4.69 -7.95 -11.02
CA MET A 145 -6.14 -7.90 -11.21
C MET A 145 -6.80 -8.50 -9.98
N CYS A 146 -7.87 -7.88 -9.50
CA CYS A 146 -8.65 -8.41 -8.39
C CYS A 146 -10.08 -8.71 -8.81
N ARG A 147 -10.66 -9.71 -8.16
CA ARG A 147 -12.08 -10.02 -8.27
C ARG A 147 -12.67 -10.33 -6.90
N TYR A 148 -13.99 -10.18 -6.79
CA TYR A 148 -14.72 -10.68 -5.64
C TYR A 148 -14.51 -12.19 -5.48
N ALA A 149 -14.17 -12.61 -4.27
CA ALA A 149 -14.06 -14.01 -3.90
C ALA A 149 -15.30 -14.41 -3.10
N VAL A 150 -16.12 -15.30 -3.67
CA VAL A 150 -17.14 -16.02 -2.90
C VAL A 150 -16.40 -17.05 -2.05
N GLN A 151 -16.50 -16.92 -0.73
CA GLN A 151 -15.91 -17.86 0.23
C GLN A 151 -16.84 -19.05 0.46
#